data_AF-A0A535WWK5-F1
#
_entry.id   AF-A0A535WWK5-F1
#
_cell.length_a   1.000
_cell.length_b   1.000
_cell.length_c   1.000
_cell.angle_alpha   90.00
_cell.angle_beta   90.00
_cell.angle_gamma   90.00
#
_symmetry.space_group_name_H-M   'P 1'
#
loop_
_entity.id
_entity.type
_entity.pdbx_description
1 polymer ?
#
loop_
_entity_poly.entity_id
_entity_poly.type
_entity_poly.pdbx_seq_one_letter_code
_entity_poly.pdbx_strand_id
1 'polypeptide(L)'
;MTVTDALVLDPQQTRTVAAAFERLFPADEHGPGAADIGVVAYLDTALAGAEAEHVAIYRAGLAALDQAALTSFAQTFDRCAPAAQDALIARLERDELADVPAAADGRTFFELLRAHLQEGLFADPAYGGNRDKSGWRVLGHPGVWLENSADENLSPLAADKRGVIQSLADLGLSVQSAEAGLPGFEPQRTAEPPTGTADLVLVGLGAMGGLIAPILAGAGLRVVALEAGPWRTRQDFVPDELGAAYYCRASMGSKFLNEAPRWRRDADQPTRPATFSLGKMMNGVGGSVIHYGA
;
A
#
# COMPACT_ATOMS: atom_id res chain seq x y z
N MET A 1 17.77 13.42 21.49
CA MET A 1 17.02 13.00 20.29
C MET A 1 17.06 14.15 19.31
N THR A 2 17.77 13.99 18.21
CA THR A 2 17.76 14.94 17.09
C THR A 2 16.38 14.88 16.46
N VAL A 3 15.63 15.98 16.54
CA VAL A 3 14.45 16.19 15.70
C VAL A 3 14.98 16.22 14.28
N THR A 4 14.74 15.17 13.51
CA THR A 4 14.95 15.18 12.06
C THR A 4 14.10 16.34 11.54
N ASP A 5 14.70 17.27 10.78
CA ASP A 5 13.94 18.37 10.20
C ASP A 5 12.77 17.81 9.38
N ALA A 6 11.57 18.33 9.62
CA ALA A 6 10.37 17.90 8.90
C ALA A 6 10.53 18.22 7.40
N LEU A 7 10.13 17.27 6.56
CA LEU A 7 10.24 17.32 5.10
C LEU A 7 9.11 18.14 4.47
N VAL A 8 7.88 18.00 4.95
CA VAL A 8 6.68 18.59 4.32
C VAL A 8 5.81 19.38 5.30
N LEU A 9 5.60 18.84 6.49
CA LEU A 9 4.77 19.47 7.53
C LEU A 9 5.56 20.54 8.28
N ASP A 10 4.93 21.68 8.55
CA ASP A 10 5.55 22.69 9.40
C ASP A 10 5.56 22.24 10.89
N PRO A 11 6.29 22.93 11.78
CA PRO A 11 6.38 22.52 13.18
C PRO A 11 5.04 22.48 13.93
N GLN A 12 4.08 23.34 13.60
CA GLN A 12 2.75 23.31 14.24
C GLN A 12 1.93 22.14 13.70
N GLN A 13 1.89 21.96 12.37
CA GLN A 13 1.23 20.83 11.72
C GLN A 13 1.74 19.49 12.26
N THR A 14 3.06 19.37 12.43
CA THR A 14 3.71 18.19 13.02
C THR A 14 3.22 17.91 14.44
N ARG A 15 3.09 18.95 15.29
CA ARG A 15 2.56 18.79 16.66
C ARG A 15 1.07 18.43 16.66
N THR A 16 0.28 19.06 15.80
CA THR A 16 -1.17 18.81 15.69
C THR A 16 -1.44 17.37 15.26
N VAL A 17 -0.74 16.87 14.23
CA VAL A 17 -0.92 15.49 13.76
C VAL A 17 -0.36 14.46 14.75
N ALA A 18 0.77 14.76 15.42
CA ALA A 18 1.31 13.92 16.48
C ALA A 18 0.30 13.74 17.63
N ALA A 19 -0.32 14.83 18.09
CA ALA A 19 -1.35 14.78 19.11
C ALA A 19 -2.57 13.99 18.64
N ALA A 20 -3.00 14.17 17.38
CA ALA A 20 -4.15 13.45 16.83
C ALA A 20 -3.89 11.94 16.77
N PHE A 21 -2.72 11.53 16.25
CA PHE A 21 -2.33 10.12 16.21
C PHE A 21 -2.18 9.50 17.60
N GLU A 22 -1.66 10.24 18.58
CA GLU A 22 -1.53 9.75 19.96
C GLU A 22 -2.91 9.59 20.64
N ARG A 23 -3.94 10.35 20.24
CA ARG A 23 -5.31 10.10 20.70
C ARG A 23 -5.95 8.87 20.06
N LEU A 24 -5.62 8.61 18.78
CA LEU A 24 -6.15 7.47 18.03
C LEU A 24 -5.45 6.14 18.39
N PHE A 25 -4.17 6.18 18.75
CA PHE A 25 -3.39 5.03 19.21
C PHE A 25 -2.47 5.46 20.37
N PRO A 26 -3.03 5.58 21.60
CA PRO A 26 -2.28 6.03 22.77
C PRO A 26 -1.36 4.93 23.30
N ALA A 27 -0.25 5.34 23.92
CA ALA A 27 0.51 4.44 24.77
C ALA A 27 -0.33 3.96 25.97
N ASP A 28 -0.20 2.69 26.31
CA ASP A 28 -0.88 2.07 27.45
C ASP A 28 0.02 1.00 28.12
N GLU A 29 -0.57 0.19 29.00
CA GLU A 29 0.17 -0.89 29.68
C GLU A 29 0.62 -2.03 28.74
N HIS A 30 0.10 -2.07 27.51
CA HIS A 30 0.34 -3.11 26.53
C HIS A 30 1.32 -2.68 25.43
N GLY A 31 1.61 -1.39 25.27
CA GLY A 31 2.59 -0.96 24.29
C GLY A 31 2.81 0.54 24.12
N PRO A 32 3.74 0.90 23.23
CA PRO A 32 4.02 2.29 22.87
C PRO A 32 2.87 2.90 22.07
N GLY A 33 2.73 4.22 22.17
CA GLY A 33 1.78 5.00 21.37
C GLY A 33 2.28 5.31 19.96
N ALA A 34 1.44 5.95 19.16
CA ALA A 34 1.76 6.34 17.79
C ALA A 34 3.04 7.20 17.70
N ALA A 35 3.28 8.09 18.68
CA ALA A 35 4.46 8.92 18.71
C ALA A 35 5.76 8.09 18.84
N ASP A 36 5.77 7.13 19.76
CA ASP A 36 6.93 6.27 20.03
C ASP A 36 7.19 5.30 18.88
N ILE A 37 6.12 4.79 18.25
CA ILE A 37 6.19 3.94 17.06
C ILE A 37 6.71 4.72 15.84
N GLY A 38 6.64 6.06 15.85
CA GLY A 38 7.22 6.90 14.80
C GLY A 38 6.26 7.20 13.63
N VAL A 39 4.95 7.12 13.85
CA VAL A 39 3.93 7.31 12.80
C VAL A 39 4.06 8.68 12.10
N VAL A 40 4.46 9.73 12.81
CA VAL A 40 4.64 11.06 12.22
C VAL A 40 5.80 11.09 11.22
N ALA A 41 6.88 10.34 11.49
CA ALA A 41 8.02 10.25 10.57
C ALA A 41 7.66 9.47 9.30
N TYR A 42 6.83 8.42 9.44
CA TYR A 42 6.20 7.76 8.30
C TYR A 42 5.40 8.76 7.47
N LEU A 43 4.45 9.47 8.09
CA LEU A 43 3.56 10.38 7.40
C LEU A 43 4.33 11.46 6.62
N ASP A 44 5.32 12.08 7.25
CA ASP A 44 6.10 13.15 6.63
C ASP A 44 6.94 12.64 5.44
N THR A 45 7.45 11.40 5.53
CA THR A 45 8.12 10.71 4.40
C THR A 45 7.14 10.36 3.29
N ALA A 46 5.95 9.86 3.63
CA ALA A 46 4.91 9.50 2.67
C ALA A 46 4.43 10.73 1.89
N LEU A 47 4.13 11.83 2.59
CA LEU A 47 3.72 13.11 2.00
C LEU A 47 4.82 13.77 1.16
N ALA A 48 6.10 13.49 1.43
CA ALA A 48 7.22 13.94 0.60
C ALA A 48 7.37 13.15 -0.71
N GLY A 49 6.73 11.98 -0.80
CA GLY A 49 6.90 11.03 -1.90
C GLY A 49 5.56 10.55 -2.47
N ALA A 50 5.21 9.30 -2.18
CA ALA A 50 4.08 8.60 -2.78
C ALA A 50 2.73 9.30 -2.52
N GLU A 51 2.57 9.95 -1.37
CA GLU A 51 1.34 10.60 -0.92
C GLU A 51 1.37 12.12 -1.12
N ALA A 52 2.21 12.63 -2.04
CA ALA A 52 2.36 14.07 -2.29
C ALA A 52 1.05 14.75 -2.73
N GLU A 53 0.12 14.01 -3.35
CA GLU A 53 -1.20 14.53 -3.72
C GLU A 53 -2.07 14.89 -2.51
N HIS A 54 -1.81 14.27 -1.35
CA HIS A 54 -2.56 14.49 -0.11
C HIS A 54 -2.08 15.68 0.72
N VAL A 55 -0.96 16.32 0.36
CA VAL A 55 -0.37 17.44 1.13
C VAL A 55 -1.35 18.59 1.34
N ALA A 56 -2.12 18.95 0.30
CA ALA A 56 -3.09 20.04 0.39
C ALA A 56 -4.23 19.72 1.38
N ILE A 57 -4.71 18.48 1.37
CA ILE A 57 -5.75 17.98 2.29
C ILE A 57 -5.23 17.99 3.73
N TYR A 58 -4.01 17.49 3.96
CA TYR A 58 -3.38 17.49 5.28
C TYR A 58 -3.23 18.90 5.87
N ARG A 59 -2.69 19.84 5.10
CA ARG A 59 -2.50 21.21 5.57
C ARG A 59 -3.82 21.87 5.96
N ALA A 60 -4.87 21.66 5.16
CA ALA A 60 -6.15 22.26 5.44
C ALA A 60 -6.90 21.58 6.59
N GLY A 61 -6.88 20.25 6.67
CA GLY A 61 -7.51 19.50 7.75
C GLY A 61 -6.88 19.78 9.11
N LEU A 62 -5.54 19.85 9.18
CA LEU A 62 -4.82 20.22 10.41
C LEU A 62 -5.12 21.67 10.81
N ALA A 63 -5.19 22.59 9.85
CA ALA A 63 -5.57 23.98 10.12
C ALA A 63 -7.01 24.09 10.66
N ALA A 64 -7.97 23.36 10.09
CA ALA A 64 -9.35 23.34 10.57
C ALA A 64 -9.45 22.79 12.01
N LEU A 65 -8.68 21.75 12.32
CA LEU A 65 -8.62 21.20 13.68
C LEU A 65 -8.03 22.20 14.69
N ASP A 66 -6.95 22.89 14.32
CA ASP A 66 -6.36 23.96 15.14
C ASP A 66 -7.30 25.16 15.30
N GLN A 67 -8.02 25.58 14.25
CA GLN A 67 -9.01 26.65 14.35
C GLN A 67 -10.17 26.26 15.26
N ALA A 68 -10.69 25.03 15.13
CA ALA A 68 -11.76 24.55 15.99
C ALA A 68 -11.34 24.49 17.47
N ALA A 69 -10.07 24.13 17.74
CA ALA A 69 -9.48 24.18 19.07
C ALA A 69 -9.35 25.62 19.59
N LEU A 70 -8.88 26.55 18.78
CA LEU A 70 -8.76 27.96 19.15
C LEU A 70 -10.12 28.59 19.46
N THR A 71 -11.14 28.31 18.64
CA THR A 71 -12.51 28.81 18.87
C THR A 71 -13.13 28.23 20.13
N SER A 72 -12.95 26.93 20.38
CA SER A 72 -13.64 26.24 21.48
C SER A 72 -12.91 26.35 22.82
N PHE A 73 -11.57 26.44 22.79
CA PHE A 73 -10.71 26.28 23.97
C PHE A 73 -9.57 27.32 24.09
N ALA A 74 -9.49 28.29 23.15
CA ALA A 74 -8.46 29.35 23.11
C ALA A 74 -7.00 28.83 23.10
N GLN A 75 -6.80 27.61 22.61
CA GLN A 75 -5.50 26.94 22.51
C GLN A 75 -5.42 26.17 21.19
N THR A 76 -4.21 25.94 20.68
CA THR A 76 -4.02 25.02 19.55
C THR A 76 -4.39 23.59 19.96
N PHE A 77 -4.71 22.74 18.98
CA PHE A 77 -5.18 21.39 19.24
C PHE A 77 -4.19 20.57 20.07
N ASP A 78 -2.89 20.67 19.78
CA ASP A 78 -1.82 19.97 20.51
C ASP A 78 -1.70 20.38 21.99
N ARG A 79 -2.24 21.55 22.37
CA ARG A 79 -2.23 22.07 23.74
C ARG A 79 -3.54 21.80 24.50
N CYS A 80 -4.58 21.38 23.81
CA CYS A 80 -5.86 21.06 24.44
C CYS A 80 -5.73 19.85 25.37
N ALA A 81 -6.57 19.80 26.41
CA ALA A 81 -6.66 18.62 27.27
C ALA A 81 -7.10 17.39 26.45
N PRO A 82 -6.71 16.15 26.84
CA PRO A 82 -7.02 14.95 26.06
C PRO A 82 -8.51 14.79 25.70
N ALA A 83 -9.42 15.05 26.65
CA ALA A 83 -10.86 14.99 26.40
C ALA A 83 -11.35 16.03 25.38
N ALA A 84 -10.71 17.20 25.32
CA ALA A 84 -11.02 18.23 24.32
C ALA A 84 -10.47 17.83 22.94
N GLN A 85 -9.29 17.21 22.89
CA GLN A 85 -8.75 16.63 21.65
C GLN A 85 -9.67 15.54 21.10
N ASP A 86 -10.12 14.61 21.95
CA ASP A 86 -11.06 13.54 21.58
C ASP A 86 -12.37 14.11 21.03
N ALA A 87 -12.94 15.14 21.68
CA ALA A 87 -14.17 15.76 21.24
C ALA A 87 -14.03 16.42 19.86
N LEU A 88 -12.88 17.04 19.56
CA LEU A 88 -12.61 17.66 18.27
C LEU A 88 -12.36 16.61 17.17
N ILE A 89 -11.64 15.52 17.47
CA ILE A 89 -11.47 14.38 16.54
C ILE A 89 -12.83 13.75 16.23
N ALA A 90 -13.68 13.56 17.24
CA ALA A 90 -15.02 12.99 17.03
C ALA A 90 -15.92 13.91 16.17
N ARG A 91 -15.76 15.23 16.27
CA ARG A 91 -16.43 16.18 15.38
C ARG A 91 -15.86 16.13 13.96
N LEU A 92 -14.55 15.97 13.81
CA LEU A 92 -13.91 15.77 12.51
C LEU A 92 -14.48 14.54 11.80
N GLU A 93 -14.54 13.39 12.49
CA GLU A 93 -15.12 12.13 11.97
C GLU A 93 -16.58 12.29 11.50
N ARG A 94 -17.37 13.14 12.16
CA ARG A 94 -18.78 13.41 11.83
C ARG A 94 -18.98 14.52 10.81
N ASP A 95 -17.91 15.13 10.30
CA ASP A 95 -17.98 16.30 9.43
C ASP A 95 -18.67 17.52 10.11
N GLU A 96 -18.36 17.75 11.38
CA GLU A 96 -18.94 18.81 12.23
C GLU A 96 -17.92 19.92 12.57
N LEU A 97 -16.77 19.95 11.90
CA LEU A 97 -15.81 21.05 12.00
C LEU A 97 -16.14 22.11 10.94
N ALA A 98 -16.13 23.38 11.35
CA ALA A 98 -16.25 24.49 10.42
C ALA A 98 -14.95 24.60 9.58
N ASP A 99 -15.07 25.16 8.38
CA ASP A 99 -13.94 25.57 7.52
C ASP A 99 -12.99 24.45 7.07
N VAL A 100 -13.42 23.18 7.11
CA VAL A 100 -12.76 22.12 6.34
C VAL A 100 -13.06 22.35 4.86
N PRO A 101 -12.07 22.39 3.94
CA PRO A 101 -12.36 22.63 2.54
C PRO A 101 -13.27 21.55 1.96
N ALA A 102 -14.22 21.98 1.13
CA ALA A 102 -15.17 21.10 0.45
C ALA A 102 -14.53 20.01 -0.45
N ALA A 103 -13.23 20.14 -0.76
CA ALA A 103 -12.48 19.14 -1.53
C ALA A 103 -12.14 17.88 -0.72
N ALA A 104 -12.25 17.92 0.61
CA ALA A 104 -12.06 16.77 1.47
C ALA A 104 -13.28 16.54 2.37
N ASP A 105 -13.94 17.56 2.92
CA ASP A 105 -14.81 17.38 4.08
C ASP A 105 -14.09 16.75 5.30
N GLY A 106 -14.66 16.90 6.49
CA GLY A 106 -14.03 16.45 7.74
C GLY A 106 -13.87 14.92 7.79
N ARG A 107 -14.82 14.19 7.21
CA ARG A 107 -14.83 12.73 7.22
C ARG A 107 -13.73 12.16 6.34
N THR A 108 -13.55 12.66 5.12
CA THR A 108 -12.47 12.15 4.23
C THR A 108 -11.10 12.43 4.85
N PHE A 109 -10.90 13.60 5.47
CA PHE A 109 -9.63 13.87 6.14
C PHE A 109 -9.40 12.93 7.34
N PHE A 110 -10.44 12.64 8.14
CA PHE A 110 -10.35 11.65 9.21
C PHE A 110 -10.01 10.24 8.69
N GLU A 111 -10.65 9.82 7.59
CA GLU A 111 -10.37 8.51 6.97
C GLU A 111 -8.92 8.41 6.48
N LEU A 112 -8.38 9.50 5.93
CA LEU A 112 -6.98 9.59 5.49
C LEU A 112 -6.00 9.58 6.68
N LEU A 113 -6.31 10.30 7.76
CA LEU A 113 -5.54 10.23 9.01
C LEU A 113 -5.51 8.80 9.55
N ARG A 114 -6.66 8.13 9.56
CA ARG A 114 -6.77 6.74 10.04
C ARG A 114 -5.98 5.78 9.16
N ALA A 115 -6.02 5.93 7.83
CA ALA A 115 -5.26 5.10 6.90
C ALA A 115 -3.75 5.25 7.11
N HIS A 116 -3.22 6.48 7.10
CA HIS A 116 -1.80 6.72 7.30
C HIS A 116 -1.33 6.39 8.73
N LEU A 117 -2.21 6.47 9.72
CA LEU A 117 -1.93 5.94 11.06
C LEU A 117 -1.70 4.43 11.01
N GLN A 118 -2.59 3.68 10.37
CA GLN A 118 -2.46 2.22 10.25
C GLN A 118 -1.19 1.83 9.49
N GLU A 119 -0.86 2.51 8.40
CA GLU A 119 0.37 2.28 7.66
C GLU A 119 1.61 2.61 8.49
N GLY A 120 1.64 3.79 9.13
CA GLY A 120 2.77 4.19 9.98
C GLY A 120 2.95 3.31 11.22
N LEU A 121 1.89 2.64 11.69
CA LEU A 121 1.95 1.67 12.77
C LEU A 121 2.47 0.31 12.30
N PHE A 122 2.01 -0.18 11.14
CA PHE A 122 2.07 -1.60 10.80
C PHE A 122 2.77 -1.94 9.47
N ALA A 123 3.19 -0.96 8.68
CA ALA A 123 4.07 -1.19 7.53
C ALA A 123 5.50 -1.55 7.97
N ASP A 124 6.36 -1.95 7.03
CA ASP A 124 7.77 -2.23 7.33
C ASP A 124 8.48 -0.97 7.89
N PRO A 125 9.37 -1.11 8.89
CA PRO A 125 10.12 0.03 9.43
C PRO A 125 10.93 0.82 8.39
N ALA A 126 11.23 0.23 7.22
CA ALA A 126 11.87 0.89 6.10
C ALA A 126 11.12 2.13 5.57
N TYR A 127 9.82 2.27 5.86
CA TYR A 127 9.02 3.43 5.47
C TYR A 127 9.05 4.57 6.52
N GLY A 128 9.79 4.41 7.63
CA GLY A 128 9.98 5.45 8.65
C GLY A 128 9.07 5.36 9.87
N GLY A 129 8.02 4.53 9.79
CA GLY A 129 7.14 4.16 10.90
C GLY A 129 7.56 2.85 11.57
N ASN A 130 6.63 2.23 12.30
CA ASN A 130 6.77 0.92 12.94
C ASN A 130 8.14 0.71 13.62
N ARG A 131 8.67 1.74 14.29
CA ARG A 131 10.04 1.73 14.81
C ARG A 131 10.26 0.53 15.72
N ASP A 132 11.43 -0.07 15.57
CA ASP A 132 11.84 -1.28 16.27
C ASP A 132 10.92 -2.48 16.00
N LYS A 133 9.99 -2.42 15.03
CA LYS A 133 8.93 -3.41 14.77
C LYS A 133 7.85 -3.45 15.86
N SER A 134 7.63 -2.32 16.54
CA SER A 134 6.75 -2.23 17.71
C SER A 134 5.28 -2.49 17.39
N GLY A 135 4.77 -1.97 16.27
CA GLY A 135 3.40 -2.26 15.83
C GLY A 135 3.22 -3.74 15.51
N TRP A 136 4.23 -4.39 14.91
CA TRP A 136 4.20 -5.84 14.70
C TRP A 136 4.22 -6.64 16.02
N ARG A 137 4.95 -6.19 17.04
CA ARG A 137 4.90 -6.81 18.38
C ARG A 137 3.51 -6.72 18.99
N VAL A 138 2.85 -5.55 18.88
CA VAL A 138 1.47 -5.37 19.36
C VAL A 138 0.52 -6.35 18.68
N LEU A 139 0.67 -6.58 17.37
CA LEU A 139 -0.16 -7.51 16.61
C LEU A 139 0.23 -8.99 16.78
N GLY A 140 1.42 -9.30 17.33
CA GLY A 140 2.01 -10.64 17.24
C GLY A 140 2.36 -11.05 15.80
N HIS A 141 2.63 -10.07 14.93
CA HIS A 141 2.96 -10.31 13.52
C HIS A 141 4.46 -10.65 13.36
N PRO A 142 4.83 -11.70 12.61
CA PRO A 142 6.23 -12.13 12.48
C PRO A 142 7.06 -11.26 11.52
N GLY A 143 6.46 -10.24 10.91
CA GLY A 143 7.10 -9.38 9.92
C GLY A 143 7.22 -10.07 8.56
N VAL A 144 8.31 -9.79 7.83
CA VAL A 144 8.53 -10.22 6.45
C VAL A 144 9.23 -11.58 6.40
N TRP A 145 8.56 -12.55 5.79
CA TRP A 145 9.09 -13.88 5.51
C TRP A 145 8.76 -14.27 4.07
N LEU A 146 9.80 -14.51 3.26
CA LEU A 146 9.64 -14.86 1.85
C LEU A 146 9.24 -16.34 1.65
N GLU A 147 9.47 -17.16 2.68
CA GLU A 147 9.23 -18.60 2.62
C GLU A 147 8.67 -19.12 3.95
N ASN A 148 7.87 -20.18 3.81
CA ASN A 148 7.43 -21.02 4.91
C ASN A 148 8.07 -22.40 4.76
N SER A 149 8.47 -23.01 5.88
CA SER A 149 8.84 -24.42 5.90
C SER A 149 7.67 -25.31 5.50
N ALA A 150 7.95 -26.55 5.12
CA ALA A 150 6.91 -27.52 4.78
C ALA A 150 5.91 -27.71 5.92
N ASP A 151 6.40 -27.80 7.16
CA ASP A 151 5.55 -27.96 8.35
C ASP A 151 4.66 -26.72 8.59
N GLU A 152 5.21 -25.51 8.41
CA GLU A 152 4.43 -24.27 8.51
C GLU A 152 3.33 -24.19 7.45
N ASN A 153 3.59 -24.64 6.22
CA ASN A 153 2.59 -24.65 5.16
C ASN A 153 1.47 -25.69 5.39
N LEU A 154 1.76 -26.76 6.13
CA LEU A 154 0.79 -27.80 6.48
C LEU A 154 0.07 -27.52 7.81
N SER A 155 0.55 -26.54 8.58
CA SER A 155 -0.02 -26.15 9.86
C SER A 155 -1.39 -25.49 9.69
N PRO A 156 -2.39 -25.84 10.52
CA PRO A 156 -3.66 -25.09 10.60
C PRO A 156 -3.52 -23.78 11.38
N LEU A 157 -2.39 -23.57 12.07
CA LEU A 157 -2.06 -22.35 12.80
C LEU A 157 -1.19 -21.44 11.95
N ALA A 158 -1.32 -20.13 12.17
CA ALA A 158 -0.41 -19.14 11.59
C ALA A 158 1.04 -19.47 11.95
N ALA A 159 1.95 -19.33 10.99
CA ALA A 159 3.38 -19.51 11.23
C ALA A 159 3.87 -18.40 12.18
N ASP A 160 4.11 -18.77 13.45
CA ASP A 160 4.57 -17.83 14.48
C ASP A 160 6.05 -17.44 14.33
N LYS A 161 6.75 -18.09 13.40
CA LYS A 161 8.18 -17.91 13.11
C LYS A 161 9.04 -17.97 14.38
N ARG A 162 8.60 -18.79 15.35
CA ARG A 162 9.23 -18.95 16.67
C ARG A 162 9.44 -17.62 17.40
N GLY A 163 8.54 -16.66 17.19
CA GLY A 163 8.60 -15.33 17.80
C GLY A 163 9.65 -14.39 17.21
N VAL A 164 10.32 -14.77 16.11
CA VAL A 164 11.27 -13.90 15.43
C VAL A 164 10.50 -12.94 14.53
N ILE A 165 10.72 -11.65 14.74
CA ILE A 165 10.14 -10.58 13.91
C ILE A 165 11.22 -10.00 13.00
N GLN A 166 10.98 -10.06 11.69
CA GLN A 166 11.94 -9.69 10.66
C GLN A 166 11.41 -8.55 9.79
N SER A 167 12.23 -7.53 9.50
CA SER A 167 11.94 -6.48 8.51
C SER A 167 12.68 -6.74 7.19
N LEU A 168 12.36 -5.96 6.16
CA LEU A 168 13.12 -5.92 4.90
C LEU A 168 14.60 -5.66 5.15
N ALA A 169 14.92 -4.74 6.07
CA ALA A 169 16.30 -4.40 6.39
C ALA A 169 17.08 -5.60 6.98
N ASP A 170 16.44 -6.43 7.81
CA ASP A 170 17.09 -7.64 8.35
C ASP A 170 17.40 -8.68 7.26
N LEU A 171 16.61 -8.67 6.17
CA LEU A 171 16.83 -9.49 4.98
C LEU A 171 17.87 -8.87 4.02
N GLY A 172 18.42 -7.70 4.32
CA GLY A 172 19.29 -6.95 3.41
C GLY A 172 18.54 -6.36 2.21
N LEU A 173 17.21 -6.25 2.29
CA LEU A 173 16.36 -5.64 1.27
C LEU A 173 16.15 -4.15 1.59
N SER A 174 16.00 -3.33 0.55
CA SER A 174 15.75 -1.89 0.68
C SER A 174 14.57 -1.47 -0.19
N VAL A 175 13.75 -0.56 0.34
CA VAL A 175 12.67 0.11 -0.40
C VAL A 175 13.22 1.04 -1.49
N GLN A 176 14.50 1.45 -1.38
CA GLN A 176 15.20 2.29 -2.37
C GLN A 176 16.10 1.46 -3.29
N SER A 177 15.61 0.40 -3.92
CA SER A 177 16.35 -0.22 -5.01
C SER A 177 16.03 0.52 -6.32
N ALA A 178 16.75 1.61 -6.58
CA ALA A 178 16.82 2.17 -7.92
C ALA A 178 17.51 1.14 -8.82
N GLU A 179 16.80 0.56 -9.78
CA GLU A 179 17.48 -0.20 -10.82
C GLU A 179 18.04 0.76 -11.85
N ALA A 180 19.34 0.63 -12.12
CA ALA A 180 19.83 0.87 -13.46
C ALA A 180 19.12 -0.16 -14.36
N GLY A 181 18.18 0.31 -15.19
CA GLY A 181 17.53 -0.57 -16.16
C GLY A 181 18.56 -1.37 -16.96
N LEU A 182 18.23 -2.60 -17.33
CA LEU A 182 19.13 -3.45 -18.11
C LEU A 182 19.63 -2.67 -19.34
N PRO A 183 20.95 -2.45 -19.50
CA PRO A 183 21.47 -1.65 -20.61
C PRO A 183 21.00 -2.20 -21.97
N GLY A 184 20.31 -1.37 -22.74
CA GLY A 184 19.77 -1.73 -24.07
C GLY A 184 18.45 -2.51 -24.05
N PHE A 185 17.85 -2.75 -22.87
CA PHE A 185 16.51 -3.30 -22.76
C PHE A 185 15.45 -2.21 -22.94
N GLU A 186 14.78 -2.23 -24.10
CA GLU A 186 13.65 -1.36 -24.40
C GLU A 186 12.36 -2.19 -24.45
N PRO A 187 11.62 -2.31 -23.33
CA PRO A 187 10.47 -3.21 -23.24
C PRO A 187 9.32 -2.85 -24.20
N GLN A 188 9.25 -1.60 -24.66
CA GLN A 188 8.28 -1.17 -25.65
C GLN A 188 8.74 -1.42 -27.10
N ARG A 189 10.03 -1.65 -27.35
CA ARG A 189 10.54 -1.98 -28.70
C ARG A 189 10.01 -3.32 -29.20
N THR A 190 9.62 -4.21 -28.28
CA THR A 190 8.93 -5.48 -28.54
C THR A 190 7.41 -5.36 -28.70
N ALA A 191 6.84 -4.15 -28.67
CA ALA A 191 5.44 -3.92 -29.03
C ALA A 191 5.21 -3.90 -30.55
N GLU A 192 6.29 -3.83 -31.35
CA GLU A 192 6.19 -4.12 -32.78
C GLU A 192 5.81 -5.60 -32.97
N PRO A 193 4.82 -5.91 -33.84
CA PRO A 193 4.43 -7.28 -34.09
C PRO A 193 5.66 -8.13 -34.47
N PRO A 194 5.87 -9.29 -33.83
CA PRO A 194 7.01 -10.12 -34.16
C PRO A 194 6.98 -10.50 -35.64
N THR A 195 8.12 -10.36 -36.32
CA THR A 195 8.26 -10.72 -37.72
C THR A 195 8.86 -12.13 -37.86
N GLY A 196 8.27 -12.95 -38.72
CA GLY A 196 8.71 -14.33 -38.99
C GLY A 196 8.08 -15.39 -38.07
N THR A 197 8.62 -16.61 -38.13
CA THR A 197 8.07 -17.77 -37.41
C THR A 197 8.55 -17.81 -35.95
N ALA A 198 7.63 -18.12 -35.04
CA ALA A 198 7.94 -18.47 -33.66
C ALA A 198 8.03 -20.00 -33.52
N ASP A 199 8.94 -20.47 -32.67
CA ASP A 199 8.97 -21.88 -32.28
C ASP A 199 7.91 -22.15 -31.20
N LEU A 200 7.57 -21.13 -30.41
CA LEU A 200 6.59 -21.21 -29.35
C LEU A 200 5.91 -19.86 -29.11
N VAL A 201 4.60 -19.89 -28.87
CA VAL A 201 3.80 -18.73 -28.47
C VAL A 201 3.31 -18.91 -27.03
N LEU A 202 3.72 -18.02 -26.13
CA LEU A 202 3.18 -17.90 -24.78
C LEU A 202 2.02 -16.92 -24.78
N VAL A 203 0.88 -17.35 -24.25
CA VAL A 203 -0.29 -16.49 -24.08
C VAL A 203 -0.36 -16.10 -22.60
N GLY A 204 0.27 -14.96 -22.29
CA GLY A 204 0.31 -14.32 -20.98
C GLY A 204 1.65 -14.44 -20.25
N LEU A 205 2.11 -13.35 -19.65
CA LEU A 205 3.36 -13.22 -18.89
C LEU A 205 3.13 -13.04 -17.38
N GLY A 206 2.13 -13.75 -16.84
CA GLY A 206 1.94 -13.87 -15.38
C GLY A 206 3.00 -14.78 -14.74
N ALA A 207 2.74 -15.26 -13.51
CA ALA A 207 3.69 -16.03 -12.70
C ALA A 207 4.46 -17.13 -13.47
N MET A 208 3.75 -17.97 -14.24
CA MET A 208 4.39 -19.05 -14.99
C MET A 208 4.96 -18.60 -16.33
N GLY A 209 4.27 -17.68 -17.03
CA GLY A 209 4.70 -17.19 -18.34
C GLY A 209 6.02 -16.44 -18.26
N GLY A 210 6.15 -15.55 -17.27
CA GLY A 210 7.40 -14.84 -17.00
C GLY A 210 8.54 -15.76 -16.55
N LEU A 211 8.24 -16.83 -15.80
CA LEU A 211 9.24 -17.82 -15.38
C LEU A 211 9.75 -18.68 -16.52
N ILE A 212 8.86 -19.20 -17.37
CA ILE A 212 9.23 -20.17 -18.42
C ILE A 212 9.84 -19.51 -19.66
N ALA A 213 9.44 -18.27 -19.98
CA ALA A 213 9.93 -17.53 -21.15
C ALA A 213 11.47 -17.47 -21.23
N PRO A 214 12.22 -17.02 -20.20
CA PRO A 214 13.68 -16.96 -20.27
C PRO A 214 14.33 -18.34 -20.36
N ILE A 215 13.72 -19.38 -19.76
CA ILE A 215 14.23 -20.77 -19.84
C ILE A 215 14.17 -21.27 -21.28
N LEU A 216 13.03 -21.08 -21.96
CA LEU A 216 12.82 -21.52 -23.34
C LEU A 216 13.67 -20.70 -24.33
N ALA A 217 13.76 -19.39 -24.12
CA ALA A 217 14.63 -18.52 -24.92
C ALA A 217 16.11 -18.89 -24.73
N GLY A 218 16.54 -19.20 -23.51
CA GLY A 218 17.89 -19.69 -23.19
C GLY A 218 18.22 -21.03 -23.84
N ALA A 219 17.21 -21.85 -24.14
CA ALA A 219 17.37 -23.08 -24.91
C ALA A 219 17.47 -22.85 -26.44
N GLY A 220 17.44 -21.60 -26.90
CA GLY A 220 17.57 -21.21 -28.31
C GLY A 220 16.25 -21.14 -29.09
N LEU A 221 15.11 -21.29 -28.42
CA LEU A 221 13.80 -21.18 -29.07
C LEU A 221 13.42 -19.70 -29.33
N ARG A 222 12.81 -19.44 -30.47
CA ARG A 222 12.14 -18.16 -30.77
C ARG A 222 10.79 -18.11 -30.07
N VAL A 223 10.81 -17.58 -28.85
CA VAL A 223 9.60 -17.42 -28.01
C VAL A 223 8.93 -16.08 -28.31
N VAL A 224 7.65 -16.11 -28.64
CA VAL A 224 6.78 -14.92 -28.73
C VAL A 224 5.80 -14.96 -27.57
N ALA A 225 5.70 -13.87 -26.81
CA ALA A 225 4.71 -13.75 -25.75
C ALA A 225 3.63 -12.73 -26.12
N LEU A 226 2.38 -13.10 -25.92
CA LEU A 226 1.21 -12.23 -26.08
C LEU A 226 0.69 -11.85 -24.70
N GLU A 227 0.71 -10.57 -24.38
CA GLU A 227 0.23 -10.01 -23.12
C GLU A 227 -0.95 -9.07 -23.39
N ALA A 228 -2.03 -9.20 -22.60
CA ALA A 228 -3.20 -8.36 -22.74
C ALA A 228 -3.11 -7.09 -21.86
N GLY A 229 -2.34 -7.16 -20.76
CA GLY A 229 -2.07 -6.01 -19.90
C GLY A 229 -1.02 -5.05 -20.49
N PRO A 230 -0.98 -3.79 -20.01
CA PRO A 230 0.10 -2.88 -20.39
C PRO A 230 1.43 -3.30 -19.76
N TRP A 231 2.54 -2.83 -20.34
CA TRP A 231 3.82 -2.88 -19.66
C TRP A 231 3.76 -2.04 -18.37
N ARG A 232 4.14 -2.64 -17.25
CA ARG A 232 4.20 -1.96 -15.94
C ARG A 232 5.65 -1.68 -15.56
N THR A 233 5.84 -0.57 -14.88
CA THR A 233 7.12 -0.12 -14.33
C THR A 233 7.03 -0.04 -12.81
N ARG A 234 8.15 0.13 -12.11
CA ARG A 234 8.15 0.38 -10.66
C ARG A 234 7.30 1.60 -10.26
N GLN A 235 7.15 2.60 -11.14
CA GLN A 235 6.32 3.78 -10.87
C GLN A 235 4.83 3.48 -10.82
N ASP A 236 4.38 2.39 -11.45
CA ASP A 236 3.00 1.92 -11.33
C ASP A 236 2.72 1.30 -9.93
N PHE A 237 3.77 0.94 -9.18
CA PHE A 237 3.67 0.25 -7.89
C PHE A 237 3.90 1.21 -6.72
N VAL A 238 2.87 2.01 -6.44
CA VAL A 238 2.85 2.94 -5.31
C VAL A 238 2.81 2.15 -3.98
N PRO A 239 3.54 2.56 -2.94
CA PRO A 239 3.52 1.91 -1.62
C PRO A 239 2.21 2.22 -0.86
N ASP A 240 1.11 1.64 -1.34
CA ASP A 240 -0.22 1.64 -0.69
C ASP A 240 -0.48 0.25 -0.10
N GLU A 241 -0.02 0.01 1.12
CA GLU A 241 -0.12 -1.30 1.79
C GLU A 241 -1.58 -1.69 2.06
N LEU A 242 -2.45 -0.73 2.38
CA LEU A 242 -3.85 -1.01 2.71
C LEU A 242 -4.68 -1.32 1.46
N GLY A 243 -4.53 -0.54 0.39
CA GLY A 243 -5.19 -0.77 -0.90
C GLY A 243 -4.62 -2.00 -1.63
N ALA A 244 -3.33 -2.31 -1.44
CA ALA A 244 -2.73 -3.51 -2.02
C ALA A 244 -3.03 -4.81 -1.24
N ALA A 245 -3.36 -4.73 0.06
CA ALA A 245 -3.65 -5.90 0.90
C ALA A 245 -4.87 -6.71 0.42
N TYR A 246 -5.86 -6.06 -0.22
CA TYR A 246 -7.05 -6.73 -0.74
C TYR A 246 -6.95 -6.94 -2.25
N TYR A 247 -6.87 -8.20 -2.69
CA TYR A 247 -6.73 -8.61 -4.10
C TYR A 247 -5.42 -8.17 -4.81
N CYS A 248 -4.32 -7.95 -4.08
CA CYS A 248 -2.96 -7.86 -4.62
C CYS A 248 -2.88 -6.98 -5.87
N ARG A 249 -3.37 -5.74 -5.75
CA ARG A 249 -3.34 -4.72 -6.81
C ARG A 249 -4.26 -4.96 -8.01
N ALA A 250 -5.21 -5.89 -7.97
CA ALA A 250 -6.10 -6.19 -9.11
C ALA A 250 -6.81 -4.95 -9.71
N SER A 251 -7.07 -3.94 -8.89
CA SER A 251 -7.60 -2.63 -9.30
C SER A 251 -6.71 -1.86 -10.28
N MET A 252 -5.41 -2.16 -10.40
CA MET A 252 -4.53 -1.52 -11.38
C MET A 252 -4.91 -1.85 -12.83
N GLY A 253 -5.53 -3.00 -13.08
CA GLY A 253 -5.86 -3.47 -14.43
C GLY A 253 -7.18 -2.91 -14.95
N SER A 254 -7.15 -2.04 -15.98
CA SER A 254 -8.37 -1.55 -16.64
C SER A 254 -9.27 -2.70 -17.15
N LYS A 255 -8.65 -3.82 -17.56
CA LYS A 255 -9.35 -5.03 -17.96
C LYS A 255 -10.13 -5.65 -16.78
N PHE A 256 -9.48 -5.80 -15.63
CA PHE A 256 -10.12 -6.30 -14.40
C PHE A 256 -11.27 -5.40 -13.95
N LEU A 257 -11.12 -4.08 -14.06
CA LEU A 257 -12.17 -3.14 -13.65
C LEU A 257 -13.40 -3.20 -14.56
N ASN A 258 -13.23 -3.45 -15.86
CA ASN A 258 -14.30 -3.28 -16.85
C ASN A 258 -14.90 -4.58 -17.41
N GLU A 259 -14.26 -5.74 -17.23
CA GLU A 259 -14.77 -6.99 -17.78
C GLU A 259 -15.59 -7.80 -16.75
N ALA A 260 -16.79 -8.21 -17.15
CA ALA A 260 -17.60 -9.17 -16.42
C ALA A 260 -17.44 -10.57 -17.05
N PRO A 261 -16.88 -11.57 -16.33
CA PRO A 261 -16.76 -12.92 -16.86
C PRO A 261 -18.12 -13.48 -17.24
N ARG A 262 -18.20 -14.14 -18.39
CA ARG A 262 -19.39 -14.89 -18.81
C ARG A 262 -19.09 -16.37 -18.84
N TRP A 263 -20.06 -17.20 -18.50
CA TRP A 263 -19.94 -18.64 -18.47
C TRP A 263 -21.15 -19.32 -19.10
N ARG A 264 -20.95 -20.57 -19.54
CA ARG A 264 -21.99 -21.48 -20.03
C ARG A 264 -21.67 -22.88 -19.48
N ARG A 265 -22.68 -23.74 -19.35
CA ARG A 265 -22.49 -25.11 -18.85
C ARG A 265 -21.85 -26.02 -19.89
N ASP A 266 -22.16 -25.77 -21.16
CA ASP A 266 -21.73 -26.56 -22.30
C ASP A 266 -21.73 -25.69 -23.57
N ALA A 267 -21.10 -26.19 -24.65
CA ALA A 267 -20.78 -25.39 -25.83
C ALA A 267 -22.01 -24.82 -26.56
N ASP A 268 -23.14 -25.51 -26.46
CA ASP A 268 -24.36 -25.18 -27.20
C ASP A 268 -25.27 -24.20 -26.45
N GLN A 269 -24.98 -23.92 -25.18
CA GLN A 269 -25.74 -22.95 -24.40
C GLN A 269 -25.24 -21.51 -24.59
N PRO A 270 -26.15 -20.51 -24.52
CA PRO A 270 -25.75 -19.12 -24.50
C PRO A 270 -24.96 -18.82 -23.21
N THR A 271 -23.93 -17.99 -23.35
CA THR A 271 -23.18 -17.49 -22.19
C THR A 271 -24.02 -16.55 -21.34
N ARG A 272 -23.85 -16.59 -20.03
CA ARG A 272 -24.46 -15.67 -19.07
C ARG A 272 -23.40 -15.05 -18.15
N PRO A 273 -23.63 -13.88 -17.54
CA PRO A 273 -22.72 -13.32 -16.55
C PRO A 273 -22.45 -14.31 -15.40
N ALA A 274 -21.20 -14.37 -14.94
CA ALA A 274 -20.85 -15.07 -13.71
C ALA A 274 -21.47 -14.35 -12.52
N THR A 275 -22.24 -15.07 -11.70
CA THR A 275 -22.91 -14.54 -10.50
C THR A 275 -21.98 -14.49 -9.30
N PHE A 276 -20.85 -15.19 -9.37
CA PHE A 276 -19.77 -15.16 -8.39
C PHE A 276 -18.45 -15.43 -9.10
N SER A 277 -17.42 -14.69 -8.72
CA SER A 277 -16.03 -14.92 -9.10
C SER A 277 -15.18 -14.49 -7.89
N LEU A 278 -14.13 -15.25 -7.54
CA LEU A 278 -13.20 -14.97 -6.43
C LEU A 278 -12.36 -13.71 -6.73
N GLY A 279 -13.02 -12.56 -6.92
CA GLY A 279 -12.54 -11.42 -7.70
C GLY A 279 -13.01 -11.57 -9.16
N LYS A 280 -13.41 -10.48 -9.84
CA LYS A 280 -13.64 -10.50 -11.30
C LYS A 280 -12.44 -11.24 -11.89
N MET A 281 -12.62 -12.42 -12.48
CA MET A 281 -11.47 -13.16 -13.01
C MET A 281 -10.74 -12.20 -13.95
N MET A 282 -9.53 -11.79 -13.56
CA MET A 282 -8.30 -12.11 -14.26
C MET A 282 -8.57 -12.91 -15.53
N ASN A 283 -9.12 -12.26 -16.57
CA ASN A 283 -9.58 -12.92 -17.80
C ASN A 283 -8.40 -13.35 -18.67
N GLY A 284 -7.61 -14.27 -18.10
CA GLY A 284 -6.92 -15.35 -18.77
C GLY A 284 -6.17 -14.97 -20.01
N VAL A 285 -5.32 -13.96 -19.91
CA VAL A 285 -4.01 -13.87 -20.58
C VAL A 285 -3.22 -12.84 -19.77
N GLY A 286 -2.28 -13.30 -18.95
CA GLY A 286 -1.10 -12.52 -18.62
C GLY A 286 -1.15 -11.36 -17.59
N GLY A 287 -2.31 -10.80 -17.31
CA GLY A 287 -2.41 -9.65 -16.39
C GLY A 287 -2.73 -9.97 -14.92
N SER A 288 -2.73 -11.25 -14.52
CA SER A 288 -3.43 -11.67 -13.29
C SER A 288 -2.58 -11.88 -12.05
N VAL A 289 -1.28 -12.07 -12.24
CA VAL A 289 -0.33 -11.89 -11.16
C VAL A 289 0.32 -10.58 -11.48
N ILE A 290 -0.28 -9.51 -10.95
CA ILE A 290 0.40 -8.24 -10.87
C ILE A 290 1.62 -8.52 -9.99
N HIS A 291 2.77 -8.66 -10.66
CA HIS A 291 4.10 -8.98 -10.17
C HIS A 291 4.19 -8.99 -8.64
N TYR A 292 4.41 -10.19 -8.06
CA TYR A 292 5.26 -10.27 -6.87
C TYR A 292 6.58 -9.61 -7.31
N GLY A 293 6.95 -8.50 -6.67
CA GLY A 293 8.24 -7.89 -6.93
C GLY A 293 9.33 -8.94 -6.66
N ALA A 294 10.08 -9.29 -7.70
CA ALA A 294 11.43 -9.80 -7.53
C ALA A 294 12.38 -8.60 -7.43
#